data_AF-A0A7I8D1H3-F1
#
_entry.id   AF-A0A7I8D1H3-F1
#
_cell.length_a   1.000
_cell.length_b   1.000
_cell.length_c   1.000
_cell.angle_alpha   90.00
_cell.angle_beta   90.00
_cell.angle_gamma   90.00
#
_symmetry.space_group_name_H-M   'P 1'
#
loop_
_entity.id
_entity.type
_entity.pdbx_description
1 polymer ?
#
loop_
_entity_poly.entity_id
_entity_poly.type
_entity_poly.pdbx_seq_one_letter_code
_entity_poly.pdbx_strand_id
1 'polypeptide(L)' 'MRTRREGKKTFSALIDREKAEAIEAKLKEENKSKTAWLEEKIDQELKK' A
#
# COMPACT_ATOMS: atom_id res chain seq x y z
N MET A 1 -3.78 26.26 -0.87
CA MET A 1 -3.14 25.18 -1.67
C MET A 1 -2.33 24.30 -0.70
N ARG A 2 -2.49 22.96 -0.73
CA ARG A 2 -1.72 21.91 0.01
C ARG A 2 -2.37 21.14 1.19
N THR A 3 -3.69 21.07 1.31
CA THR A 3 -4.37 20.19 2.29
C THR A 3 -4.34 18.69 1.96
N ARG A 4 -3.99 18.28 0.73
CA ARG A 4 -4.06 16.87 0.28
C ARG A 4 -3.15 15.91 1.10
N ARG A 5 -2.15 16.42 1.81
CA ARG A 5 -1.24 15.64 2.66
C ARG A 5 -1.54 15.74 4.15
N GLU A 6 -2.47 16.61 4.57
CA GLU A 6 -2.90 16.66 5.98
C GLU A 6 -3.54 15.31 6.32
N GLY A 7 -2.93 14.60 7.29
CA GLY A 7 -3.35 13.27 7.72
C GLY A 7 -2.65 12.08 7.05
N LYS A 8 -1.77 12.28 6.05
CA LYS A 8 -1.05 11.17 5.38
C LYS A 8 0.42 11.11 5.80
N LYS A 9 0.85 9.98 6.34
CA LYS A 9 2.26 9.70 6.68
C LYS A 9 2.87 8.75 5.66
N THR A 10 4.12 8.98 5.28
CA THR A 10 4.87 8.04 4.43
C THR A 10 5.25 6.80 5.25
N PHE A 11 4.84 5.63 4.78
CA PHE A 11 5.25 4.33 5.33
C PHE A 11 6.22 3.68 4.35
N SER A 12 7.51 3.64 4.71
CA SER A 12 8.57 3.02 3.90
C SER A 12 9.19 1.89 4.71
N ALA A 13 9.17 0.69 4.15
CA ALA A 13 9.82 -0.49 4.71
C ALA A 13 10.64 -1.17 3.62
N LEU A 14 11.81 -1.68 4.00
CA LEU A 14 12.61 -2.53 3.12
C LEU A 14 12.05 -3.95 3.21
N ILE A 15 11.52 -4.43 2.08
CA ILE A 15 11.01 -5.79 1.94
C ILE A 15 11.82 -6.53 0.88
N ASP A 16 11.67 -7.84 0.88
CA ASP A 16 12.27 -8.69 -0.14
C ASP A 16 11.83 -8.27 -1.55
N ARG A 17 12.79 -8.23 -2.49
CA ARG A 17 12.57 -7.77 -3.86
C ARG A 17 11.56 -8.65 -4.59
N GLU A 18 11.65 -9.96 -4.46
CA GLU A 18 10.77 -10.90 -5.16
C GLU A 18 9.33 -10.73 -4.65
N LYS A 19 9.17 -10.50 -3.34
CA LYS A 19 7.86 -10.23 -2.75
C LYS A 19 7.27 -8.91 -3.23
N ALA A 20 8.11 -7.86 -3.35
CA ALA A 20 7.69 -6.57 -3.88
C ALA A 20 7.21 -6.71 -5.34
N GLU A 21 8.01 -7.34 -6.19
CA GLU A 21 7.70 -7.54 -7.61
C GLU A 21 6.43 -8.40 -7.79
N ALA A 22 6.26 -9.46 -6.99
CA ALA A 22 5.07 -10.31 -7.02
C ALA A 22 3.79 -9.55 -6.63
N ILE A 23 3.85 -8.71 -5.59
CA ILE A 23 2.72 -7.86 -5.19
C ILE A 23 2.42 -6.80 -6.25
N GLU A 24 3.43 -6.19 -6.87
CA GLU A 24 3.20 -5.24 -7.95
C GLU A 24 2.51 -5.87 -9.16
N ALA A 25 2.92 -7.09 -9.55
CA ALA A 25 2.27 -7.84 -10.62
C ALA A 25 0.80 -8.12 -10.29
N LYS A 26 0.54 -8.66 -9.09
CA LYS A 26 -0.83 -8.95 -8.63
C LYS A 26 -1.71 -7.71 -8.58
N LEU A 27 -1.18 -6.59 -8.09
CA LEU A 27 -1.91 -5.32 -8.03
C LEU A 27 -2.22 -4.74 -9.40
N LYS A 28 -1.33 -4.96 -10.37
CA LYS A 28 -1.55 -4.55 -11.76
C LYS A 28 -2.67 -5.37 -12.40
N GLU A 29 -2.73 -6.67 -12.13
CA GLU A 29 -3.83 -7.55 -12.57
C GLU A 29 -5.17 -7.18 -11.92
N GLU A 30 -5.16 -6.85 -10.62
CA GLU A 30 -6.36 -6.43 -9.87
C GLU A 30 -6.75 -4.96 -10.11
N ASN A 31 -6.01 -4.23 -10.97
CA ASN A 31 -6.20 -2.80 -11.27
C ASN A 31 -6.27 -1.93 -9.99
N LYS A 32 -5.47 -2.30 -8.99
CA LYS A 32 -5.49 -1.73 -7.64
C LYS A 32 -4.21 -0.93 -7.39
N SER A 33 -4.34 0.24 -6.78
CA SER A 33 -3.18 1.06 -6.44
C SER A 33 -2.42 0.50 -5.23
N LYS A 34 -1.10 0.66 -5.22
CA LYS A 34 -0.24 0.26 -4.08
C LYS A 34 -0.71 0.86 -2.75
N THR A 35 -1.15 2.12 -2.78
CA THR A 35 -1.67 2.83 -1.59
C THR A 35 -2.96 2.19 -1.10
N ALA A 36 -3.93 1.92 -2.00
CA ALA A 36 -5.20 1.32 -1.62
C ALA A 36 -5.03 -0.10 -1.09
N TRP A 37 -4.12 -0.89 -1.67
CA TRP A 37 -3.80 -2.22 -1.16
C TRP A 37 -3.14 -2.18 0.22
N LEU A 38 -2.19 -1.25 0.43
CA LEU A 38 -1.53 -1.11 1.72
C LEU A 38 -2.52 -0.66 2.80
N GLU A 39 -3.39 0.32 2.50
CA GLU A 39 -4.44 0.76 3.43
C GLU A 39 -5.42 -0.37 3.75
N GLU A 40 -5.87 -1.15 2.76
CA GLU A 40 -6.76 -2.30 3.00
C GLU A 40 -6.10 -3.38 3.86
N LYS A 41 -4.80 -3.66 3.63
CA LYS A 41 -4.06 -4.63 4.45
C LYS A 41 -3.89 -4.14 5.88
N ILE A 42 -3.59 -2.86 6.07
CA ILE A 42 -3.52 -2.25 7.40
C ILE A 42 -4.89 -2.32 8.08
N ASP A 43 -5.98 -1.99 7.38
CA ASP A 43 -7.34 -2.07 7.93
C ASP A 43 -7.73 -3.52 8.31
N GLN A 44 -7.30 -4.52 7.53
CA GLN A 44 -7.49 -5.94 7.86
C GLN A 44 -6.77 -6.30 9.18
N GLU A 45 -5.50 -5.93 9.33
CA GLU A 45 -4.72 -6.22 10.54
C GLU A 45 -5.23 -5.44 11.77
N LEU A 46 -5.69 -4.20 11.57
CA LEU A 46 -6.24 -3.37 12.65
C LEU A 46 -7.66 -3.80 13.06
N LYS A 47 -8.41 -4.52 12.21
CA LYS A 47 -9.77 -4.98 12.52
C LYS A 47 -9.84 -6.24 13.38
N LYS A 48 -8.70 -6.85 13.70
CA LYS A 48 -8.55 -8.01 14.59
C LYS A 48 -9.01 -9.33 13.97
#